data_AF-A0A2T2RUT1-F1
#
_entry.id   AF-A0A2T2RUT1-F1
#
_cell.length_a   1.000
_cell.length_b   1.000
_cell.length_c   1.000
_cell.angle_alpha   90.00
_cell.angle_beta   90.00
_cell.angle_gamma   90.00
#
_symmetry.space_group_name_H-M   'P 1'
#
loop_
_entity.id
_entity.type
_entity.pdbx_description
1 polymer ?
#
loop_
_entity_poly.entity_id
_entity_poly.type
_entity_poly.pdbx_seq_one_letter_code
_entity_poly.pdbx_strand_id
1 'polypeptide(L)'
;MNWTDQSASGVPKYALQNKMTDEEVSEAAQNLKVLALIKSANNYNRYCQAQKTREANEKLEAFLDPNNSDIISAGKWLLNALSKEGLARREALLEKDLVHKEDHNATTSGLRDTISTMENSARESTQQSGETIRSLETRIDTLQQQLSSIEKYIRNNYGVRVWKDIKNKFISKAN
;
A
#
# COMPACT_ATOMS: atom_id res chain seq x y z
N MET A 1 -29.90 26.42 -47.77
CA MET A 1 -29.08 25.32 -48.31
C MET A 1 -28.67 25.72 -49.71
N ASN A 2 -27.42 26.13 -49.91
CA ASN A 2 -26.83 26.34 -51.24
C ASN A 2 -25.39 25.85 -51.14
N TRP A 3 -25.15 24.65 -51.65
CA TRP A 3 -23.87 24.00 -51.80
C TRP A 3 -23.39 24.23 -53.24
N THR A 4 -22.53 25.22 -53.45
CA THR A 4 -21.68 25.47 -54.64
C THR A 4 -20.73 26.59 -54.19
N ASP A 5 -19.41 26.47 -54.14
CA ASP A 5 -18.47 25.84 -55.05
C ASP A 5 -17.30 25.21 -54.32
N GLN A 6 -16.90 24.04 -54.81
CA GLN A 6 -15.57 23.50 -54.64
C GLN A 6 -14.59 24.31 -55.50
N SER A 7 -13.59 24.90 -54.89
CA SER A 7 -12.25 24.95 -55.50
C SER A 7 -11.21 24.84 -54.39
N ALA A 8 -10.76 23.60 -54.20
CA ALA A 8 -9.70 23.20 -53.28
C ALA A 8 -8.32 23.70 -53.73
N SER A 9 -8.12 25.01 -53.88
CA SER A 9 -6.82 25.59 -54.24
C SER A 9 -5.99 25.98 -53.01
N GLY A 10 -6.60 26.03 -51.82
CA GLY A 10 -5.95 26.54 -50.60
C GLY A 10 -5.60 28.03 -50.66
N VAL A 11 -6.10 28.76 -51.67
CA VAL A 11 -5.85 30.20 -51.84
C VAL A 11 -7.02 31.00 -51.23
N PRO A 12 -6.76 31.95 -50.32
CA PRO A 12 -7.80 32.75 -49.69
C PRO A 12 -8.64 33.56 -50.70
N LYS A 13 -9.93 33.74 -50.42
CA LYS A 13 -10.90 34.42 -51.31
C LYS A 13 -10.50 35.87 -51.65
N TYR A 14 -9.83 36.58 -50.75
CA TYR A 14 -9.32 37.94 -51.00
C TYR A 14 -8.18 37.97 -52.05
N ALA A 15 -7.42 36.89 -52.18
CA ALA A 15 -6.35 36.77 -53.16
C ALA A 15 -6.87 36.44 -54.57
N LEU A 16 -8.08 35.85 -54.67
CA LEU A 16 -8.75 35.62 -55.96
C LEU A 16 -9.40 36.90 -56.52
N GLN A 17 -9.71 37.86 -55.65
CA GLN A 17 -10.28 39.16 -56.02
C GLN A 17 -9.21 40.17 -56.44
N ASN A 18 -7.99 40.03 -55.94
CA ASN A 18 -6.82 40.84 -56.33
C ASN A 18 -6.06 40.17 -57.49
N LYS A 19 -6.62 40.23 -58.70
CA LYS A 19 -5.90 39.82 -59.91
C LYS A 19 -4.84 40.87 -60.26
N MET A 20 -3.66 40.41 -60.67
CA MET A 20 -2.58 41.28 -61.15
C MET A 20 -2.99 41.95 -62.47
N THR A 21 -2.59 43.20 -62.69
CA THR A 21 -2.76 43.85 -64.00
C THR A 21 -1.72 43.35 -65.00
N ASP A 22 -1.94 43.58 -66.29
CA ASP A 22 -1.06 43.08 -67.35
C ASP A 22 0.38 43.63 -67.22
N GLU A 23 0.54 44.86 -66.71
CA GLU A 23 1.84 45.47 -66.40
C GLU A 23 2.56 44.74 -65.25
N GLU A 24 1.85 44.41 -64.17
CA GLU A 24 2.40 43.67 -63.03
C GLU A 24 2.79 42.23 -63.41
N VAL A 25 2.03 41.61 -64.32
CA VAL A 25 2.36 40.29 -64.88
C VAL A 25 3.65 40.35 -65.70
N SER A 26 3.84 41.40 -66.49
CA SER A 26 5.06 41.63 -67.28
C SER A 26 6.29 41.86 -66.38
N GLU A 27 6.14 42.65 -65.32
CA GLU A 27 7.21 42.88 -64.33
C GLU A 27 7.56 41.60 -63.54
N ALA A 28 6.57 40.81 -63.16
CA ALA A 28 6.76 39.51 -62.53
C ALA A 28 7.48 38.52 -63.47
N ALA A 29 7.16 38.54 -64.77
CA ALA A 29 7.83 37.72 -65.78
C ALA A 29 9.33 38.05 -65.89
N GLN A 30 9.70 39.34 -65.80
CA GLN A 30 11.10 39.76 -65.81
C GLN A 30 11.86 39.33 -64.54
N ASN A 31 11.16 39.14 -63.43
CA ASN A 31 11.73 38.76 -62.13
C ASN A 31 11.50 37.29 -61.73
N LEU A 32 11.20 36.41 -62.70
CA LEU A 32 10.86 35.00 -62.48
C LEU A 32 11.86 34.23 -61.61
N LYS A 33 13.17 34.49 -61.75
CA LYS A 33 14.22 33.84 -60.93
C LYS A 33 14.11 34.21 -59.45
N VAL A 34 13.83 35.48 -59.15
CA VAL A 34 13.67 35.97 -57.78
C VAL A 34 12.37 35.40 -57.19
N LEU A 35 11.28 35.40 -57.96
CA LEU A 35 10.01 34.78 -57.54
C LEU A 35 10.14 33.27 -57.28
N ALA A 36 10.93 32.56 -58.08
CA ALA A 36 11.22 31.14 -57.87
C ALA A 36 11.96 30.90 -56.53
N LEU A 37 12.97 31.72 -56.22
CA LEU A 37 13.69 31.66 -54.94
C LEU A 37 12.79 31.98 -53.74
N ILE A 38 11.94 33.01 -53.86
CA ILE A 38 10.97 33.38 -52.83
C ILE A 38 9.96 32.24 -52.63
N LYS A 39 9.48 31.61 -53.71
CA LYS A 39 8.56 30.47 -53.65
C LYS A 39 9.19 29.28 -52.94
N SER A 40 10.44 28.92 -53.24
CA SER A 40 11.12 27.83 -52.53
C SER A 40 11.33 28.13 -51.05
N ALA A 41 11.73 29.36 -50.71
CA ALA A 41 11.88 29.79 -49.31
C ALA A 41 10.54 29.75 -48.56
N ASN A 42 9.46 30.23 -49.19
CA ASN A 42 8.12 30.18 -48.62
C ASN A 42 7.61 28.75 -48.43
N ASN A 43 7.85 27.86 -49.40
CA ASN A 43 7.49 26.45 -49.27
C ASN A 43 8.24 25.78 -48.11
N TYR A 44 9.54 26.06 -47.98
CA TYR A 44 10.35 25.55 -46.87
C TYR A 44 9.87 26.09 -45.51
N ASN A 45 9.58 27.39 -45.41
CA ASN A 45 9.03 27.99 -44.20
C ASN A 45 7.69 27.38 -43.81
N ARG A 46 6.79 27.16 -44.78
CA ARG A 46 5.50 26.49 -44.54
C ARG A 46 5.69 25.05 -44.08
N TYR A 47 6.66 24.32 -44.65
CA TYR A 47 7.00 22.97 -44.20
C TYR A 47 7.51 22.96 -42.75
N CYS A 48 8.45 23.83 -42.39
CA CYS A 48 8.96 23.94 -41.03
C CYS A 48 7.88 24.34 -40.01
N GLN A 49 6.97 25.24 -40.40
CA GLN A 49 5.82 25.60 -39.57
C GLN A 49 4.90 24.39 -39.37
N ALA A 50 4.57 23.67 -40.44
CA ALA A 50 3.73 22.48 -40.35
C ALA A 50 4.35 21.40 -39.44
N GLN A 51 5.67 21.19 -39.49
CA GLN A 51 6.36 20.27 -38.58
C GLN A 51 6.25 20.72 -37.11
N LYS A 52 6.52 22.00 -36.82
CA LYS A 52 6.38 22.53 -35.45
C LYS A 52 4.96 22.43 -34.93
N THR A 53 3.96 22.69 -35.77
CA THR A 53 2.55 22.52 -35.42
C THR A 53 2.21 21.06 -35.14
N ARG A 54 2.75 20.12 -35.94
CA ARG A 54 2.57 18.70 -35.72
C ARG A 54 3.14 18.26 -34.38
N GLU A 55 4.39 18.63 -34.08
CA GLU A 55 5.05 18.32 -32.80
C GLU A 55 4.30 18.92 -31.60
N ALA A 56 3.78 20.15 -31.74
CA ALA A 56 2.99 20.79 -30.70
C ALA A 56 1.66 20.04 -30.46
N ASN A 57 1.00 19.60 -31.53
CA ASN A 57 -0.23 18.81 -31.44
C ASN A 57 0.03 17.43 -30.84
N GLU A 58 1.10 16.73 -31.23
CA GLU A 58 1.50 15.44 -30.64
C GLU A 58 1.77 15.58 -29.13
N LYS A 59 2.46 16.65 -28.70
CA LYS A 59 2.68 16.95 -27.27
C LYS A 59 1.39 17.27 -26.54
N LEU A 60 0.47 18.00 -27.18
CA LEU A 60 -0.83 18.32 -26.61
C LEU A 60 -1.68 17.05 -26.45
N GLU A 61 -1.71 16.18 -27.45
CA GLU A 61 -2.41 14.88 -27.38
C GLU A 61 -1.83 14.02 -26.26
N ALA A 62 -0.50 13.93 -26.14
CA ALA A 62 0.14 13.18 -25.06
C ALA A 62 -0.14 13.76 -23.67
N PHE A 63 -0.26 15.08 -23.55
CA PHE A 63 -0.63 15.77 -22.31
C PHE A 63 -2.11 15.57 -21.94
N LEU A 64 -2.98 15.54 -22.95
CA LEU A 64 -4.42 15.31 -22.77
C LEU A 64 -4.76 13.83 -22.57
N ASP A 65 -3.84 12.90 -22.83
CA ASP A 65 -4.02 11.47 -22.56
C ASP A 65 -4.23 11.24 -21.05
N PRO A 66 -5.42 10.77 -20.63
CA PRO A 66 -5.72 10.49 -19.23
C PRO A 66 -4.76 9.46 -18.59
N ASN A 67 -4.09 8.64 -19.40
CA ASN A 67 -3.12 7.65 -18.91
C ASN A 67 -1.80 8.30 -18.48
N ASN A 68 -1.44 9.45 -19.04
CA ASN A 68 -0.25 10.22 -18.69
C ASN A 68 -0.52 11.30 -17.63
N SER A 69 -1.77 11.44 -17.18
CA SER A 69 -2.14 12.45 -16.19
C SER A 69 -1.62 12.06 -14.80
N ASP A 70 -0.73 12.89 -14.26
CA ASP A 70 -0.23 12.76 -12.89
C ASP A 70 -1.36 12.80 -11.84
N ILE A 71 -2.42 13.55 -12.12
CA ILE A 71 -3.59 13.65 -11.22
C ILE A 71 -4.35 12.33 -11.21
N ILE A 72 -4.53 11.70 -12.37
CA ILE A 72 -5.24 10.42 -12.49
C ILE A 72 -4.38 9.30 -11.91
N SER A 73 -3.06 9.31 -12.13
CA SER A 73 -2.16 8.32 -11.54
C SER A 73 -2.12 8.43 -10.02
N ALA A 74 -2.05 9.66 -9.48
CA ALA A 74 -2.15 9.92 -8.05
C ALA A 74 -3.51 9.49 -7.47
N GLY A 75 -4.60 9.77 -8.18
CA GLY A 75 -5.95 9.35 -7.78
C GLY A 75 -6.13 7.84 -7.76
N LYS A 76 -5.63 7.13 -8.79
CA LYS A 76 -5.63 5.66 -8.86
C LYS A 76 -4.79 5.07 -7.73
N TRP A 77 -3.62 5.64 -7.47
CA TRP A 77 -2.75 5.22 -6.37
C TRP A 77 -3.45 5.40 -5.01
N LEU A 78 -4.06 6.56 -4.76
CA LEU A 78 -4.76 6.85 -3.51
C LEU A 78 -5.95 5.91 -3.31
N LEU A 79 -6.74 5.67 -4.35
CA LEU A 79 -7.86 4.73 -4.30
C LEU A 79 -7.38 3.31 -3.95
N ASN A 80 -6.28 2.87 -4.56
CA ASN A 80 -5.67 1.58 -4.26
C ASN A 80 -5.17 1.53 -2.80
N ALA A 81 -4.45 2.55 -2.34
CA ALA A 81 -3.98 2.64 -0.96
C ALA A 81 -5.14 2.56 0.04
N LEU A 82 -6.23 3.30 -0.20
CA LEU A 82 -7.43 3.29 0.64
C LEU A 82 -8.23 1.99 0.55
N SER A 83 -8.12 1.24 -0.55
CA SER A 83 -8.79 -0.06 -0.69
C SER A 83 -8.16 -1.16 0.17
N LYS A 84 -6.89 -1.02 0.55
CA LYS A 84 -6.20 -1.94 1.50
C LYS A 84 -6.80 -1.80 2.90
N GLU A 85 -6.60 -2.78 3.78
CA GLU A 85 -7.12 -2.74 5.16
C GLU A 85 -5.98 -2.66 6.21
N GLY A 86 -6.30 -2.06 7.37
CA GLY A 86 -5.46 -2.08 8.57
C GLY A 86 -4.03 -1.56 8.37
N LEU A 87 -3.04 -2.38 8.73
CA LEU A 87 -1.60 -2.06 8.64
C LEU A 87 -1.13 -1.81 7.21
N ALA A 88 -1.60 -2.61 6.25
CA ALA A 88 -1.20 -2.49 4.85
C ALA A 88 -1.65 -1.15 4.21
N ARG A 89 -2.80 -0.62 4.63
CA ARG A 89 -3.24 0.74 4.27
C ARG A 89 -2.32 1.79 4.87
N ARG A 90 -2.00 1.64 6.16
CA ARG A 90 -1.19 2.60 6.91
C ARG A 90 0.23 2.70 6.36
N GLU A 91 0.86 1.59 6.01
CA GLU A 91 2.18 1.56 5.37
C GLU A 91 2.16 2.22 3.98
N ALA A 92 1.15 1.91 3.16
CA ALA A 92 1.01 2.52 1.83
C ALA A 92 0.84 4.05 1.90
N LEU A 93 0.07 4.55 2.88
CA LEU A 93 -0.10 5.99 3.08
C LEU A 93 1.16 6.66 3.67
N LEU A 94 1.93 5.94 4.50
CA LEU A 94 3.19 6.41 5.07
C LEU A 94 4.25 6.66 3.98
N GLU A 95 4.28 5.85 2.91
CA GLU A 95 5.19 6.01 1.76
C GLU A 95 5.06 7.40 1.09
N LYS A 96 3.87 8.01 1.15
CA LYS A 96 3.60 9.36 0.61
C LYS A 96 3.45 10.43 1.69
N ASP A 97 3.90 10.16 2.92
CA ASP A 97 3.81 11.07 4.05
C ASP A 97 2.36 11.50 4.39
N LEU A 98 1.39 10.66 4.05
CA LEU A 98 -0.05 10.89 4.32
C LEU A 98 -0.50 10.31 5.67
N VAL A 99 0.43 9.73 6.43
CA VAL A 99 0.22 9.31 7.82
C VAL A 99 1.11 10.17 8.69
N HIS A 100 0.56 10.74 9.77
CA HIS A 100 1.37 11.43 10.76
C HIS A 100 2.34 10.43 11.40
N LYS A 101 3.64 10.63 11.13
CA LYS A 101 4.71 9.74 11.61
C LYS A 101 4.72 9.62 13.14
N GLU A 102 4.32 10.68 13.84
CA GLU A 102 4.20 10.71 15.30
C GLU A 102 3.14 9.72 15.80
N ASP A 103 1.94 9.70 15.21
CA ASP A 103 0.87 8.77 15.59
C ASP A 103 1.25 7.31 15.30
N HIS A 104 1.93 7.08 14.18
CA HIS A 104 2.44 5.76 13.82
C HIS A 104 3.47 5.26 14.83
N ASN A 105 4.45 6.12 15.16
CA ASN A 105 5.51 5.79 16.11
C ASN A 105 4.96 5.63 17.53
N ALA A 106 4.00 6.47 17.95
CA ALA A 106 3.32 6.36 19.23
C ALA A 106 2.56 5.03 19.34
N THR A 107 1.82 4.64 18.29
CA THR A 107 1.11 3.34 18.27
C THR A 107 2.09 2.18 18.35
N THR A 108 3.19 2.23 17.60
CA THR A 108 4.21 1.18 17.58
C THR A 108 4.92 1.08 18.93
N SER A 109 5.22 2.21 19.56
CA SER A 109 5.79 2.27 20.91
C SER A 109 4.83 1.68 21.94
N GLY A 110 3.55 2.08 21.93
CA GLY A 110 2.55 1.56 22.87
C GLY A 110 2.33 0.05 22.73
N LEU A 111 2.37 -0.49 21.50
CA LEU A 111 2.35 -1.94 21.28
C LEU A 111 3.57 -2.63 21.89
N ARG A 112 4.75 -2.04 21.74
CA ARG A 112 6.00 -2.57 22.33
C ARG A 112 5.94 -2.58 23.86
N ASP A 113 5.43 -1.50 24.45
CA ASP A 113 5.27 -1.39 25.90
C ASP A 113 4.25 -2.41 26.42
N THR A 114 3.16 -2.63 25.67
CA THR A 114 2.15 -3.65 26.00
C THR A 114 2.73 -5.05 25.96
N ILE A 115 3.53 -5.38 24.93
CA ILE A 115 4.22 -6.67 24.82
C ILE A 115 5.18 -6.88 25.98
N SER A 116 6.01 -5.88 26.29
CA SER A 116 6.93 -5.92 27.44
C SER A 116 6.19 -6.15 28.76
N THR A 117 5.06 -5.46 28.95
CA THR A 117 4.19 -5.64 30.13
C THR A 117 3.65 -7.07 30.21
N MET A 118 3.16 -7.62 29.09
CA MET A 118 2.66 -8.99 29.03
C MET A 118 3.76 -10.03 29.33
N GLU A 119 4.97 -9.84 28.81
CA GLU A 119 6.11 -10.73 29.08
C GLU A 119 6.47 -10.75 30.57
N ASN A 120 6.49 -9.58 31.21
CA ASN A 120 6.75 -9.49 32.65
C ASN A 120 5.65 -10.17 33.47
N SER A 121 4.37 -9.93 33.15
CA SER A 121 3.26 -10.60 33.83
C SER A 121 3.29 -12.12 33.64
N ALA A 122 3.62 -12.61 32.43
CA ALA A 122 3.75 -14.05 32.17
C ALA A 122 4.90 -14.66 32.98
N ARG A 123 6.02 -13.95 33.11
CA ARG A 123 7.17 -14.39 33.92
C ARG A 123 6.83 -14.46 35.40
N GLU A 124 6.17 -13.43 35.94
CA GLU A 124 5.71 -13.41 37.34
C GLU A 124 4.73 -14.55 37.61
N SER A 125 3.76 -14.76 36.72
CA SER A 125 2.78 -15.85 36.84
C SER A 125 3.46 -17.24 36.80
N THR A 126 4.47 -17.41 35.95
CA THR A 126 5.26 -18.64 35.88
C THR A 126 6.02 -18.88 37.18
N GLN A 127 6.62 -17.83 37.75
CA GLN A 127 7.34 -17.92 39.02
C GLN A 127 6.40 -18.29 40.18
N GLN A 128 5.26 -17.60 40.31
CA GLN A 128 4.25 -17.90 41.34
C GLN A 128 3.72 -19.34 41.22
N SER A 129 3.50 -19.81 39.99
CA SER A 129 3.09 -21.18 39.72
C SER A 129 4.16 -22.18 40.16
N GLY A 130 5.43 -21.90 39.87
CA GLY A 130 6.57 -22.72 40.31
C GLY A 130 6.70 -22.80 41.84
N GLU A 131 6.51 -21.68 42.54
CA GLU A 131 6.51 -21.64 44.02
C GLU A 131 5.34 -22.46 44.60
N THR A 132 4.15 -22.35 43.99
CA THR A 132 2.98 -23.13 44.38
C THR A 132 3.20 -24.62 44.20
N ILE A 133 3.79 -25.04 43.06
CA ILE A 133 4.14 -26.45 42.81
C ILE A 133 5.07 -26.97 43.90
N ARG A 134 6.16 -26.25 44.21
CA ARG A 134 7.10 -26.67 45.28
C ARG A 134 6.42 -26.79 46.65
N SER A 135 5.50 -25.88 46.97
CA SER A 135 4.72 -25.93 48.21
C SER A 135 3.83 -27.18 48.27
N LEU A 136 3.17 -27.50 47.16
CA LEU A 136 2.34 -28.70 47.04
C LEU A 136 3.17 -29.97 47.13
N GLU A 137 4.33 -30.03 46.48
CA GLU A 137 5.27 -31.17 46.58
C GLU A 137 5.70 -31.40 48.03
N THR A 138 6.14 -30.34 48.73
CA THR A 138 6.52 -30.42 50.15
C THR A 138 5.38 -30.94 51.02
N ARG A 139 4.15 -30.52 50.72
CA ARG A 139 2.96 -30.96 51.43
C ARG A 139 2.61 -32.42 51.14
N ILE A 140 2.76 -32.87 49.90
CA ILE A 140 2.61 -34.28 49.52
C ILE A 140 3.62 -35.14 50.28
N ASP A 141 4.89 -34.75 50.29
CA ASP A 141 5.95 -35.48 51.00
C ASP A 141 5.66 -35.59 52.50
N THR A 142 5.24 -34.49 53.12
CA THR A 142 4.85 -34.47 54.53
C THR A 142 3.68 -35.41 54.82
N LEU A 143 2.65 -35.38 53.98
CA LEU A 143 1.49 -36.26 54.11
C LEU A 143 1.87 -37.74 53.91
N GLN A 144 2.76 -38.05 52.98
CA GLN A 144 3.28 -39.41 52.79
C GLN A 144 4.05 -39.90 54.02
N GLN A 145 4.89 -39.06 54.63
CA GLN A 145 5.61 -39.40 55.86
C GLN A 145 4.65 -39.61 57.05
N GLN A 146 3.65 -38.76 57.19
CA GLN A 146 2.60 -38.91 58.21
C GLN A 146 1.83 -40.21 58.02
N LEU A 147 1.42 -40.53 56.79
CA LEU A 147 0.73 -41.77 56.46
C LEU A 147 1.58 -43.00 56.79
N SER A 148 2.87 -42.99 56.43
CA SER A 148 3.83 -44.06 56.75
C SER A 148 4.00 -44.24 58.26
N SER A 149 4.05 -43.15 59.02
CA SER A 149 4.16 -43.17 60.48
C SER A 149 2.91 -43.75 61.14
N ILE A 150 1.73 -43.35 60.66
CA ILE A 150 0.43 -43.89 61.11
C ILE A 150 0.33 -45.38 60.77
N GLU A 151 0.71 -45.78 59.55
CA GLU A 151 0.73 -47.19 59.14
C GLU A 151 1.60 -48.03 60.08
N LYS A 152 2.83 -47.57 60.37
CA LYS A 152 3.73 -48.26 61.30
C LYS A 152 3.12 -48.37 62.69
N TYR A 153 2.56 -47.29 63.23
CA TYR A 153 1.93 -47.29 64.55
C TYR A 153 0.76 -48.29 64.62
N ILE A 154 -0.12 -48.28 63.62
CA ILE A 154 -1.28 -49.17 63.58
C ILE A 154 -0.84 -50.62 63.45
N ARG A 155 0.09 -50.92 62.53
CA ARG A 155 0.62 -52.28 62.35
C ARG A 155 1.26 -52.82 63.61
N ASN A 156 2.04 -52.00 64.33
CA ASN A 156 2.77 -52.42 65.52
C ASN A 156 1.87 -52.64 66.74
N ASN A 157 0.81 -51.83 66.91
CA ASN A 157 -0.06 -51.89 68.10
C ASN A 157 -1.33 -52.72 67.89
N TYR A 158 -1.88 -52.75 66.68
CA TYR A 158 -3.19 -53.35 66.38
C TYR A 158 -3.11 -54.46 65.32
N GLY A 159 -1.93 -54.72 64.76
CA GLY A 159 -1.69 -55.78 63.79
C GLY A 159 -2.02 -55.40 62.34
N VAL A 160 -1.45 -56.15 61.40
CA VAL A 160 -1.53 -55.88 59.95
C VAL A 160 -2.97 -55.97 59.41
N ARG A 161 -3.82 -56.80 60.02
CA ARG A 161 -5.21 -57.02 59.60
C ARG A 161 -6.05 -55.75 59.75
N VAL A 162 -5.92 -55.05 60.89
CA VAL A 162 -6.64 -53.80 61.19
C VAL A 162 -6.24 -52.70 60.20
N TRP A 163 -4.94 -52.55 59.89
CA TRP A 163 -4.49 -51.60 58.87
C TRP A 163 -5.10 -51.89 57.48
N LYS A 164 -5.15 -53.18 57.09
CA LYS A 164 -5.70 -53.59 55.80
C LYS A 164 -7.19 -53.24 55.69
N ASP A 165 -7.94 -53.42 56.78
CA ASP A 165 -9.36 -53.05 56.86
C ASP A 165 -9.57 -51.53 56.79
N ILE A 166 -8.73 -50.74 57.46
CA ILE A 166 -8.76 -49.26 57.39
C ILE A 166 -8.46 -48.80 55.95
N LYS A 167 -7.39 -49.32 55.34
CA LYS A 167 -7.01 -48.99 53.96
C LYS A 167 -8.13 -49.32 52.97
N ASN A 168 -8.77 -50.49 53.10
CA ASN A 168 -9.89 -50.89 52.25
C ASN A 168 -11.16 -50.03 52.48
N LYS A 169 -11.37 -49.47 53.68
CA LYS A 169 -12.53 -48.62 53.93
C LYS A 169 -12.37 -47.20 53.39
N PHE A 170 -11.16 -46.64 53.47
CA PHE A 170 -10.93 -45.22 53.21
C PHE A 170 -10.15 -44.92 51.92
N ILE A 171 -9.27 -45.83 51.46
CA ILE A 171 -8.40 -45.57 50.30
C ILE A 171 -8.98 -46.19 49.01
N SER A 172 -9.69 -47.33 49.07
CA SER A 172 -10.27 -47.95 47.86
C SER A 172 -11.64 -47.42 47.45
N LYS A 173 -12.20 -46.42 48.15
CA LYS A 173 -13.44 -45.72 47.73
C LYS A 173 -13.16 -44.45 46.90
N ALA A 174 -11.89 -44.12 46.67
CA ALA A 174 -11.48 -42.90 45.97
C ALA A 174 -11.07 -43.13 44.50
N ASN A 175 -11.28 -44.33 43.96
CA ASN A 175 -11.17 -44.66 42.53
C ASN A 175 -12.54 -45.00 41.96
#